data_AF-A0A0A1UCQ4-F1
#
_entry.id   AF-A0A0A1UCQ4-F1
#
_cell.length_a   1.000
_cell.length_b   1.000
_cell.length_c   1.000
_cell.angle_alpha   90.00
_cell.angle_beta   90.00
_cell.angle_gamma   90.00
#
_symmetry.space_group_name_H-M   'P 1'
#
loop_
_entity.id
_entity.type
_entity.pdbx_description
1 polymer ?
#
loop_
_entity_poly.entity_id
_entity_poly.type
_entity_poly.pdbx_seq_one_letter_code
_entity_poly.pdbx_strand_id
1 'polypeptide(L)'
;METDTQTNPPNPVNPTPSNVTTEICLLLPNCNFPARGIYALKDTFEELFRMGKQFVKSPLQQTMKFLVHPFFWSLVFMIICGYWNGIFQVLTQKRFERWVKTHPQATDEIVIADVAFDVLPVLSISELPETLSMIFIITTLIRFFLTPYRFVILRRYFFLQGVIYFIRGLCVFTTILPDPSGRKSTVNTNNILLEGFLVLLGVHRIECDMMFSGNAASMVICACLWHHYSHRAPIFDFDILGSTPSSTPYGYPLRMTIVKFAMWGFTLICFVLYIMNRMHYIADIYIGFVFSLFLFKLYHNYILFCAIRNNFVNSFVKWFESDAMDIPAVVRVPMEGISSSDAMSN
;
A
#
# COMPACT_ATOMS: atom_id res chain seq x y z
N MET A 1 27.08 2.21 -81.01
CA MET A 1 25.92 1.33 -80.80
C MET A 1 26.29 0.46 -79.61
N GLU A 2 26.23 1.04 -78.41
CA GLU A 2 26.70 0.43 -77.16
C GLU A 2 25.48 -0.05 -76.39
N THR A 3 25.45 -1.35 -76.13
CA THR A 3 24.45 -2.04 -75.33
C THR A 3 24.92 -2.07 -73.87
N ASP A 4 24.35 -1.20 -73.04
CA ASP A 4 24.53 -1.22 -71.60
C ASP A 4 23.80 -2.42 -70.97
N THR A 5 24.55 -3.17 -70.18
CA THR A 5 24.13 -4.43 -69.56
C THR A 5 23.53 -4.13 -68.19
N GLN A 6 22.23 -4.36 -68.02
CA GLN A 6 21.54 -4.23 -66.72
C GLN A 6 22.00 -5.33 -65.75
N THR A 7 22.60 -4.93 -64.64
CA THR A 7 22.92 -5.80 -63.50
C THR A 7 21.72 -5.92 -62.55
N ASN A 8 21.22 -7.15 -62.38
CA ASN A 8 20.13 -7.46 -61.44
C ASN A 8 20.60 -7.29 -59.98
N PRO A 9 19.73 -6.80 -59.07
CA PRO A 9 20.03 -6.70 -57.65
C PRO A 9 20.12 -8.10 -56.99
N PRO A 10 20.96 -8.27 -55.96
CA PRO A 10 21.12 -9.55 -55.26
C PRO A 10 19.87 -9.92 -54.46
N ASN A 11 19.50 -11.20 -54.51
CA ASN A 11 18.40 -11.78 -53.75
C ASN A 11 18.62 -11.60 -52.22
N PRO A 12 17.55 -11.36 -51.44
CA PRO A 12 17.64 -11.27 -49.99
C PRO A 12 18.05 -12.64 -49.41
N VAL A 13 19.16 -12.64 -48.68
CA VAL A 13 19.65 -13.80 -47.93
C VAL A 13 18.67 -14.07 -46.79
N ASN A 14 18.05 -15.25 -46.78
CA ASN A 14 17.21 -15.70 -45.67
C ASN A 14 18.03 -15.70 -44.38
N PRO A 15 17.55 -15.08 -43.29
CA PRO A 15 18.24 -15.14 -42.01
C PRO A 15 18.32 -16.60 -41.55
N THR A 16 19.54 -17.11 -41.37
CA THR A 16 19.80 -18.38 -40.70
C THR A 16 19.09 -18.40 -39.35
N PRO A 17 18.42 -19.50 -38.98
CA PRO A 17 17.77 -19.63 -37.67
C PRO A 17 18.83 -19.43 -36.59
N SER A 18 18.78 -18.27 -35.94
CA SER A 18 19.63 -17.92 -34.81
C SER A 18 19.50 -19.02 -33.75
N ASN A 19 20.63 -19.61 -33.35
CA ASN A 19 20.73 -20.54 -32.23
C ASN A 19 19.86 -20.02 -31.08
N VAL A 20 18.75 -20.71 -30.81
CA VAL A 20 17.90 -20.45 -29.65
C VAL A 20 18.71 -20.92 -28.44
N THR A 21 19.55 -20.04 -27.91
CA THR A 21 20.21 -20.27 -26.63
C THR A 21 19.11 -20.40 -25.59
N THR A 22 18.92 -21.62 -25.10
CA THR A 22 17.98 -21.92 -24.03
C THR A 22 18.47 -21.20 -22.78
N GLU A 23 17.88 -20.06 -22.44
CA GLU A 23 18.18 -19.33 -21.21
C GLU A 23 17.32 -19.90 -20.08
N ILE A 24 17.94 -20.30 -18.97
CA ILE A 24 17.20 -20.64 -17.76
C ILE A 24 17.02 -19.34 -16.96
N CYS A 25 15.78 -19.02 -16.61
CA CYS A 25 15.45 -17.93 -15.70
C CYS A 25 15.47 -18.45 -14.27
N LEU A 26 16.51 -18.10 -13.51
CA LEU A 26 16.59 -18.41 -12.09
C LEU A 26 15.98 -17.26 -11.26
N LEU A 27 15.11 -17.62 -10.32
CA LEU A 27 14.63 -16.71 -9.28
C LEU A 27 15.57 -16.85 -8.08
N LEU A 28 16.41 -15.84 -7.85
CA LEU A 28 17.30 -15.86 -6.68
C LEU A 28 16.50 -15.63 -5.38
N PRO A 29 16.89 -16.31 -4.28
CA PRO A 29 16.14 -16.25 -3.03
C PRO A 29 16.16 -14.85 -2.40
N ASN A 30 15.08 -14.57 -1.68
CA ASN A 30 14.85 -13.30 -0.98
C ASN A 30 16.01 -12.93 -0.04
N CYS A 31 16.45 -11.68 -0.09
CA CYS A 31 17.30 -11.11 0.96
C CYS A 31 16.55 -11.18 2.29
N ASN A 32 17.14 -11.80 3.32
CA ASN A 32 16.69 -11.67 4.71
C ASN A 32 17.73 -10.84 5.44
N PHE A 33 17.31 -9.77 6.11
CA PHE A 33 18.23 -8.95 6.90
C PHE A 33 18.28 -9.46 8.34
N PRO A 34 19.48 -9.57 8.95
CA PRO A 34 19.60 -9.91 10.35
C PRO A 34 19.03 -8.79 11.22
N ALA A 35 18.59 -9.09 12.45
CA ALA A 35 18.18 -8.03 13.36
C ALA A 35 19.35 -7.10 13.69
N ARG A 36 19.09 -5.79 13.60
CA ARG A 36 20.10 -4.75 13.86
C ARG A 36 19.84 -3.97 15.14
N GLY A 37 18.69 -4.13 15.79
CA GLY A 37 18.34 -3.41 17.01
C GLY A 37 18.51 -1.90 16.84
N ILE A 38 19.24 -1.29 17.78
CA ILE A 38 19.55 0.15 17.78
C ILE A 38 20.43 0.56 16.58
N TYR A 39 21.22 -0.35 16.01
CA TYR A 39 22.03 -0.03 14.82
C TYR A 39 21.17 0.32 13.61
N ALA A 40 19.91 -0.14 13.55
CA ALA A 40 18.97 0.25 12.50
C ALA A 40 18.70 1.77 12.49
N LEU A 41 18.63 2.39 13.68
CA LEU A 41 18.52 3.85 13.81
C LEU A 41 19.79 4.52 13.29
N LYS A 42 20.97 4.05 13.72
CA LYS A 42 22.26 4.59 13.31
C LYS A 42 22.41 4.56 11.78
N ASP A 43 22.15 3.41 11.17
CA ASP A 43 22.23 3.21 9.71
C ASP A 43 21.28 4.16 8.96
N THR A 44 20.08 4.37 9.52
CA THR A 44 19.09 5.30 8.96
C THR A 44 19.57 6.75 9.03
N PHE A 45 20.09 7.18 10.17
CA PHE A 45 20.64 8.53 10.33
C PHE A 45 21.87 8.75 9.46
N GLU A 46 22.77 7.78 9.36
CA GLU A 46 23.95 7.86 8.50
C GLU A 46 23.56 8.01 7.01
N GLU A 47 22.55 7.26 6.55
CA GLU A 47 22.05 7.40 5.18
C GLU A 47 21.37 8.76 4.96
N LEU A 48 20.51 9.21 5.88
CA LEU A 48 19.88 10.52 5.80
C LEU A 48 20.91 11.65 5.77
N PHE A 49 21.95 11.56 6.61
CA PHE A 49 23.05 12.50 6.62
C PHE A 49 23.84 12.47 5.30
N ARG A 50 24.09 11.27 4.76
CA ARG A 50 24.75 11.11 3.45
C ARG A 50 23.93 11.72 2.32
N MET A 51 22.61 11.49 2.31
CA MET A 51 21.69 12.11 1.36
C MET A 51 21.68 13.64 1.50
N GLY A 52 21.61 14.17 2.72
CA GLY A 52 21.69 15.61 2.98
C GLY A 52 23.01 16.23 2.50
N LYS A 53 24.14 15.58 2.79
CA LYS A 53 25.46 16.03 2.30
C LYS A 53 25.55 16.01 0.77
N GLN A 54 24.96 15.01 0.12
CA GLN A 54 24.89 14.97 -1.34
C GLN A 54 23.97 16.04 -1.91
N PHE A 55 22.87 16.35 -1.23
CA PHE A 55 21.93 17.41 -1.61
C PHE A 55 22.59 18.78 -1.59
N VAL A 56 23.38 19.08 -0.54
CA VAL A 56 24.17 20.33 -0.45
C VAL A 56 25.21 20.43 -1.57
N LYS A 57 25.86 19.32 -1.94
CA LYS A 57 26.89 19.32 -2.99
C LYS A 57 26.33 19.48 -4.41
N SER A 58 25.15 18.91 -4.69
CA SER A 58 24.59 18.86 -6.05
C SER A 58 23.06 18.92 -6.03
N PRO A 59 22.46 20.07 -5.66
CA PRO A 59 21.03 20.18 -5.37
C PRO A 59 20.14 19.88 -6.57
N LEU A 60 20.53 20.33 -7.77
CA LEU A 60 19.75 20.09 -8.99
C LEU A 60 19.69 18.60 -9.35
N GLN A 61 20.84 17.91 -9.31
CA GLN A 61 20.91 16.48 -9.63
C GLN A 61 20.15 15.62 -8.61
N GLN A 62 20.25 15.95 -7.32
CA GLN A 62 19.56 15.21 -6.27
C GLN A 62 18.05 15.46 -6.28
N THR A 63 17.62 16.69 -6.56
CA THR A 63 16.19 17.00 -6.77
C THR A 63 15.65 16.21 -7.95
N MET A 64 16.36 16.16 -9.09
CA MET A 64 15.92 15.36 -10.25
C MET A 64 15.86 13.87 -9.93
N LYS A 65 16.85 13.32 -9.22
CA LYS A 65 16.82 11.92 -8.76
C LYS A 65 15.62 11.64 -7.86
N PHE A 66 15.33 12.54 -6.93
CA PHE A 66 14.18 12.43 -6.03
C PHE A 66 12.85 12.49 -6.78
N LEU A 67 12.71 13.42 -7.74
CA LEU A 67 11.49 13.55 -8.56
C LEU A 67 11.25 12.34 -9.48
N VAL A 68 12.29 11.64 -9.91
CA VAL A 68 12.15 10.39 -10.70
C VAL A 68 11.97 9.17 -9.80
N HIS A 69 12.19 9.29 -8.49
CA HIS A 69 12.14 8.17 -7.57
C HIS A 69 10.69 7.68 -7.39
N PRO A 70 10.41 6.35 -7.49
CA PRO A 70 9.07 5.80 -7.33
C PRO A 70 8.38 6.16 -5.99
N PHE A 71 9.17 6.28 -4.92
CA PHE A 71 8.69 6.74 -3.61
C PHE A 71 7.97 8.10 -3.69
N PHE A 72 8.56 9.09 -4.37
CA PHE A 72 7.97 10.42 -4.49
C PHE A 72 6.60 10.35 -5.17
N TRP A 73 6.51 9.63 -6.29
CA TRP A 73 5.26 9.46 -7.01
C TRP A 73 4.19 8.70 -6.23
N SER A 74 4.57 7.73 -5.40
CA SER A 74 3.62 7.03 -4.51
C SER A 74 3.03 7.97 -3.45
N LEU A 75 3.85 8.86 -2.89
CA LEU A 75 3.42 9.86 -1.92
C LEU A 75 2.51 10.90 -2.56
N VAL A 76 2.89 11.43 -3.73
CA VAL A 76 2.07 12.35 -4.52
C VAL A 76 0.73 11.71 -4.88
N PHE A 77 0.74 10.46 -5.33
CA PHE A 77 -0.47 9.70 -5.64
C PHE A 77 -1.38 9.57 -4.41
N MET A 78 -0.83 9.19 -3.24
CA MET A 78 -1.61 9.12 -2.00
C MET A 78 -2.24 10.47 -1.64
N ILE A 79 -1.50 11.57 -1.74
CA ILE A 79 -1.99 12.91 -1.42
C ILE A 79 -3.11 13.33 -2.38
N ILE A 80 -2.93 13.11 -3.68
CA ILE A 80 -3.94 13.42 -4.71
C ILE A 80 -5.21 12.61 -4.45
N CYS A 81 -5.09 11.30 -4.24
CA CYS A 81 -6.25 10.44 -3.98
C CYS A 81 -6.92 10.77 -2.64
N GLY A 82 -6.15 11.08 -1.60
CA GLY A 82 -6.68 11.53 -0.31
C GLY A 82 -7.43 12.86 -0.41
N TYR A 83 -6.91 13.80 -1.20
CA TYR A 83 -7.57 15.08 -1.47
C TYR A 83 -8.88 14.88 -2.24
N TRP A 84 -8.88 14.02 -3.28
CA TRP A 84 -10.09 13.65 -4.00
C TRP A 84 -11.13 12.98 -3.10
N ASN A 85 -10.69 12.09 -2.20
CA ASN A 85 -11.56 11.50 -1.20
C ASN A 85 -12.20 12.59 -0.32
N GLY A 86 -11.41 13.55 0.18
CA GLY A 86 -11.93 14.69 0.97
C GLY A 86 -12.94 15.54 0.20
N ILE A 87 -12.68 15.85 -1.08
CA ILE A 87 -13.65 16.57 -1.94
C ILE A 87 -14.97 15.79 -2.04
N PHE A 88 -14.90 14.49 -2.30
CA PHE A 88 -16.09 13.67 -2.43
C PHE A 88 -16.90 13.61 -1.14
N GLN A 89 -16.23 13.53 0.02
CA GLN A 89 -16.92 13.60 1.30
C GLN A 89 -17.65 14.95 1.48
N VAL A 90 -17.03 16.08 1.14
CA VAL A 90 -17.67 17.41 1.24
C VAL A 90 -18.86 17.54 0.27
N LEU A 91 -18.73 16.99 -0.94
CA LEU A 91 -19.83 16.93 -1.90
C LEU A 91 -21.00 16.08 -1.38
N THR A 92 -20.69 14.94 -0.75
CA THR A 92 -21.69 14.08 -0.12
C THR A 92 -22.40 14.79 1.03
N GLN A 93 -21.67 15.51 1.89
CA GLN A 93 -22.27 16.34 2.94
C GLN A 93 -23.24 17.39 2.36
N LYS A 94 -22.82 18.12 1.33
CA LYS A 94 -23.67 19.12 0.66
C LYS A 94 -24.91 18.49 0.03
N ARG A 95 -24.78 17.27 -0.51
CA ARG A 95 -25.91 16.51 -1.06
C ARG A 95 -26.87 16.07 0.05
N PHE A 96 -26.34 15.62 1.19
CA PHE A 96 -27.12 15.25 2.36
C PHE A 96 -27.90 16.44 2.93
N GLU A 97 -27.26 17.60 3.09
CA GLU A 97 -27.94 18.84 3.55
C GLU A 97 -29.13 19.23 2.66
N ARG A 98 -29.01 19.06 1.34
CA ARG A 98 -30.13 19.29 0.40
C ARG A 98 -31.21 18.22 0.54
N TRP A 99 -30.81 16.97 0.75
CA TRP A 99 -31.72 15.86 0.93
C TRP A 99 -32.56 16.02 2.21
N VAL A 100 -31.94 16.37 3.34
CA VAL A 100 -32.64 16.63 4.61
C VAL A 100 -33.62 17.79 4.49
N LYS A 101 -33.24 18.87 3.80
CA LYS A 101 -34.15 20.01 3.53
C LYS A 101 -35.39 19.63 2.73
N THR A 102 -35.29 18.62 1.86
CA THR A 102 -36.42 18.13 1.06
C THR A 102 -37.23 17.04 1.75
N HIS A 103 -36.65 16.40 2.78
CA HIS A 103 -37.27 15.31 3.54
C HIS A 103 -37.24 15.60 5.06
N PRO A 104 -37.93 16.65 5.54
CA PRO A 104 -37.90 17.04 6.95
C PRO A 104 -38.55 16.02 7.89
N GLN A 105 -39.28 15.03 7.36
CA GLN A 105 -39.82 13.91 8.15
C GLN A 105 -38.75 12.86 8.48
N ALA A 106 -37.61 12.91 7.81
CA ALA A 106 -36.52 11.94 7.96
C ALA A 106 -35.47 12.40 8.99
N THR A 107 -35.83 13.32 9.89
CA THR A 107 -34.89 14.01 10.78
C THR A 107 -34.27 13.13 11.87
N ASP A 108 -32.97 13.37 12.07
CA ASP A 108 -32.06 13.10 13.19
C ASP A 108 -31.76 11.66 13.64
N GLU A 109 -32.55 10.64 13.27
CA GLU A 109 -32.32 9.26 13.74
C GLU A 109 -32.30 8.19 12.64
N ILE A 110 -31.84 8.53 11.43
CA ILE A 110 -31.61 7.49 10.42
C ILE A 110 -30.32 6.75 10.78
N VAL A 111 -30.39 5.87 11.78
CA VAL A 111 -29.34 4.89 12.07
C VAL A 111 -29.75 3.57 11.45
N ILE A 112 -28.91 3.03 10.58
CA ILE A 112 -29.18 1.70 10.03
C ILE A 112 -29.03 0.68 11.15
N ALA A 113 -29.98 -0.26 11.24
CA ALA A 113 -29.88 -1.36 12.17
C ALA A 113 -28.58 -2.16 11.92
N ASP A 114 -27.78 -2.33 12.95
CA ASP A 114 -26.50 -3.04 12.90
C ASP A 114 -26.47 -4.06 14.03
N VAL A 115 -26.26 -5.33 13.68
CA VAL A 115 -26.22 -6.43 14.64
C VAL A 115 -25.19 -6.19 15.75
N ALA A 116 -24.07 -5.54 15.42
CA ALA A 116 -23.03 -5.27 16.40
C ALA A 116 -23.46 -4.15 17.36
N PHE A 117 -24.42 -3.31 16.98
CA PHE A 117 -24.99 -2.31 17.87
C PHE A 117 -25.93 -2.92 18.91
N ASP A 118 -26.58 -4.03 18.60
CA ASP A 118 -27.43 -4.75 19.56
C ASP A 118 -26.60 -5.53 20.60
N VAL A 119 -25.38 -5.94 20.22
CA VAL A 119 -24.53 -6.81 21.05
C VAL A 119 -23.51 -6.02 21.88
N LEU A 120 -22.90 -4.98 21.31
CA LEU A 120 -21.80 -4.26 21.95
C LEU A 120 -22.28 -3.00 22.68
N PRO A 121 -21.76 -2.71 23.89
CA PRO A 121 -22.13 -1.52 24.64
C PRO A 121 -21.63 -0.25 23.96
N VAL A 122 -22.38 0.84 24.14
CA VAL A 122 -21.99 2.16 23.63
C VAL A 122 -20.87 2.73 24.50
N LEU A 123 -19.76 3.11 23.87
CA LEU A 123 -18.68 3.86 24.48
C LEU A 123 -18.76 5.31 23.99
N SER A 124 -18.68 6.29 24.90
CA SER A 124 -18.83 7.71 24.56
C SER A 124 -17.50 8.42 24.25
N ILE A 125 -16.37 7.70 24.32
CA ILE A 125 -15.03 8.27 24.13
C ILE A 125 -14.67 8.27 22.64
N SER A 126 -15.35 9.12 21.87
CA SER A 126 -15.28 9.13 20.40
C SER A 126 -13.88 9.34 19.82
N GLU A 127 -12.99 10.02 20.53
CA GLU A 127 -11.61 10.31 20.10
C GLU A 127 -10.65 9.13 20.28
N LEU A 128 -10.99 8.17 21.14
CA LEU A 128 -10.13 7.03 21.47
C LEU A 128 -9.78 6.15 20.25
N PRO A 129 -10.76 5.62 19.48
CA PRO A 129 -10.43 4.77 18.33
C PRO A 129 -9.65 5.52 17.23
N GLU A 130 -9.97 6.79 16.98
CA GLU A 130 -9.24 7.63 16.02
C GLU A 130 -7.78 7.81 16.45
N THR A 131 -7.55 8.15 17.73
CA THR A 131 -6.21 8.37 18.29
C THR A 131 -5.38 7.09 18.29
N LEU A 132 -5.95 5.96 18.70
CA LEU A 132 -5.26 4.66 18.70
C LEU A 132 -4.88 4.22 17.28
N SER A 133 -5.78 4.42 16.32
CA SER A 133 -5.53 4.11 14.90
C SER A 133 -4.40 4.98 14.35
N MET A 134 -4.40 6.27 14.66
CA MET A 134 -3.33 7.20 14.27
C MET A 134 -1.99 6.79 14.88
N ILE A 135 -1.94 6.47 16.18
CA ILE A 135 -0.72 5.99 16.86
C ILE A 135 -0.20 4.72 16.19
N PHE A 136 -1.08 3.78 15.82
CA PHE A 136 -0.70 2.54 15.15
C PHE A 136 -0.12 2.77 13.75
N ILE A 137 -0.75 3.64 12.97
CA ILE A 137 -0.26 4.02 11.64
C ILE A 137 1.10 4.71 11.76
N ILE A 138 1.23 5.73 12.62
CA ILE A 138 2.50 6.45 12.83
C ILE A 138 3.60 5.50 13.29
N THR A 139 3.31 4.64 14.26
CA THR A 139 4.27 3.64 14.77
C THR A 139 4.70 2.66 13.69
N THR A 140 3.77 2.24 12.83
CA THR A 140 4.06 1.39 11.66
C THR A 140 5.01 2.10 10.69
N LEU A 141 4.71 3.35 10.34
CA LEU A 141 5.53 4.13 9.42
C LEU A 141 6.93 4.38 9.96
N ILE A 142 7.04 4.79 11.22
CA ILE A 142 8.34 4.98 11.90
C ILE A 142 9.12 3.67 11.91
N ARG A 143 8.50 2.56 12.35
CA ARG A 143 9.17 1.26 12.40
C ARG A 143 9.74 0.85 11.05
N PHE A 144 8.97 0.97 9.97
CA PHE A 144 9.43 0.56 8.64
C PHE A 144 10.41 1.56 8.02
N PHE A 145 10.31 2.85 8.34
CA PHE A 145 11.31 3.85 7.97
C PHE A 145 12.70 3.55 8.54
N LEU A 146 12.76 2.91 9.71
CA LEU A 146 14.00 2.49 10.36
C LEU A 146 14.58 1.17 9.82
N THR A 147 13.97 0.56 8.81
CA THR A 147 14.45 -0.72 8.26
C THR A 147 15.22 -0.57 6.94
N PRO A 148 16.05 -1.56 6.56
CA PRO A 148 16.74 -1.55 5.25
C PRO A 148 15.79 -1.44 4.05
N TYR A 149 14.53 -1.87 4.18
CA TYR A 149 13.50 -1.76 3.14
C TYR A 149 12.69 -0.46 3.18
N ARG A 150 13.15 0.56 3.91
CA ARG A 150 12.39 1.79 4.21
C ARG A 150 11.61 2.37 3.04
N PHE A 151 12.28 2.72 1.95
CA PHE A 151 11.65 3.39 0.81
C PHE A 151 10.76 2.44 0.02
N VAL A 152 11.12 1.16 -0.08
CA VAL A 152 10.31 0.13 -0.75
C VAL A 152 9.00 -0.09 -0.01
N ILE A 153 9.04 -0.33 1.30
CA ILE A 153 7.85 -0.59 2.11
C ILE A 153 6.95 0.65 2.17
N LEU A 154 7.52 1.83 2.42
CA LEU A 154 6.73 3.05 2.50
C LEU A 154 6.11 3.43 1.15
N ARG A 155 6.84 3.21 0.05
CA ARG A 155 6.30 3.38 -1.29
C ARG A 155 5.07 2.50 -1.53
N ARG A 156 5.19 1.20 -1.17
CA ARG A 156 4.08 0.25 -1.28
C ARG A 156 2.91 0.66 -0.41
N TYR A 157 3.16 1.09 0.83
CA TYR A 157 2.14 1.63 1.73
C TYR A 157 1.40 2.81 1.10
N PHE A 158 2.12 3.85 0.67
CA PHE A 158 1.50 5.06 0.10
C PHE A 158 0.71 4.77 -1.18
N PHE A 159 1.22 3.88 -2.04
CA PHE A 159 0.48 3.47 -3.23
C PHE A 159 -0.83 2.75 -2.88
N LEU A 160 -0.77 1.72 -2.02
CA LEU A 160 -1.96 0.98 -1.61
C LEU A 160 -2.97 1.86 -0.87
N GLN A 161 -2.47 2.77 -0.03
CA GLN A 161 -3.29 3.76 0.67
C GLN A 161 -3.97 4.74 -0.30
N GLY A 162 -3.25 5.18 -1.34
CA GLY A 162 -3.82 6.01 -2.39
C GLY A 162 -4.95 5.29 -3.15
N VAL A 163 -4.78 4.01 -3.46
CA VAL A 163 -5.83 3.19 -4.10
C VAL A 163 -7.06 3.07 -3.21
N ILE A 164 -6.87 2.85 -1.90
CA ILE A 164 -7.96 2.84 -0.91
C ILE A 164 -8.69 4.17 -0.89
N TYR A 165 -7.98 5.30 -0.79
CA TYR A 165 -8.61 6.62 -0.77
C TYR A 165 -9.38 6.91 -2.06
N PHE A 166 -8.83 6.53 -3.21
CA PHE A 166 -9.52 6.70 -4.48
C PHE A 166 -10.85 5.94 -4.51
N ILE A 167 -10.83 4.65 -4.16
CA ILE A 167 -12.03 3.80 -4.16
C ILE A 167 -13.03 4.25 -3.08
N ARG A 168 -12.53 4.63 -1.89
CA ARG A 168 -13.35 5.21 -0.83
C ARG A 168 -14.09 6.44 -1.33
N GLY A 169 -13.38 7.35 -1.97
CA GLY A 169 -13.94 8.59 -2.48
C GLY A 169 -15.11 8.32 -3.43
N LEU A 170 -14.97 7.33 -4.32
CA LEU A 170 -16.05 6.89 -5.20
C LEU A 170 -17.24 6.31 -4.43
N CYS A 171 -16.99 5.41 -3.48
CA CYS A 171 -18.05 4.84 -2.63
C CYS A 171 -18.83 5.93 -1.91
N VAL A 172 -18.16 6.80 -1.16
CA VAL A 172 -18.77 7.89 -0.39
C VAL A 172 -19.51 8.88 -1.27
N PHE A 173 -19.03 9.15 -2.48
CA PHE A 173 -19.75 10.00 -3.43
C PHE A 173 -21.06 9.36 -3.91
N THR A 174 -21.04 8.05 -4.15
CA THR A 174 -22.20 7.31 -4.67
C THR A 174 -23.25 6.99 -3.60
N THR A 175 -22.85 6.82 -2.34
CA THR A 175 -23.72 6.42 -1.24
C THR A 175 -23.73 7.45 -0.12
N ILE A 176 -24.91 7.84 0.34
CA ILE A 176 -25.06 8.66 1.55
C ILE A 176 -25.34 7.71 2.70
N LEU A 177 -24.43 7.66 3.68
CA LEU A 177 -24.59 6.85 4.88
C LEU A 177 -24.38 7.73 6.13
N PRO A 178 -25.44 7.99 6.93
CA PRO A 178 -25.36 8.86 8.10
C PRO A 178 -24.52 8.27 9.23
N ASP A 179 -23.85 9.16 9.98
CA ASP A 179 -23.02 8.86 11.15
C ASP A 179 -23.88 8.30 12.31
N PRO A 180 -23.66 7.05 12.74
CA PRO A 180 -24.41 6.47 13.85
C PRO A 180 -24.07 7.08 15.23
N SER A 181 -23.01 7.89 15.34
CA SER A 181 -22.61 8.56 16.58
C SER A 181 -23.35 9.87 16.83
N GLY A 182 -24.12 10.37 15.85
CA GLY A 182 -24.89 11.63 15.97
C GLY A 182 -24.00 12.89 16.03
N ARG A 183 -22.73 12.80 15.61
CA ARG A 183 -21.84 13.96 15.57
C ARG A 183 -22.14 14.85 14.37
N LYS A 184 -22.32 16.15 14.64
CA LYS A 184 -22.58 17.15 13.59
C LYS A 184 -21.33 17.42 12.77
N SER A 185 -21.52 17.68 11.48
CA SER A 185 -20.42 18.11 10.60
C SER A 185 -19.85 19.47 11.02
N THR A 186 -18.54 19.63 10.88
CA THR A 186 -17.83 20.92 11.07
C THR A 186 -17.50 21.62 9.74
N VAL A 187 -17.88 21.03 8.61
CA VAL A 187 -17.52 21.50 7.26
C VAL A 187 -18.37 22.70 6.84
N ASN A 188 -17.73 23.71 6.26
CA ASN A 188 -18.42 24.83 5.63
C ASN A 188 -18.54 24.63 4.11
N THR A 189 -19.71 24.19 3.63
CA THR A 189 -19.93 23.75 2.23
C THR A 189 -19.84 24.85 1.14
N ASN A 190 -19.42 26.07 1.52
CA ASN A 190 -19.15 27.18 0.60
C ASN A 190 -17.89 26.96 -0.25
N ASN A 191 -16.79 26.48 0.35
CA ASN A 191 -15.50 26.33 -0.32
C ASN A 191 -15.05 24.86 -0.40
N ILE A 192 -15.70 24.09 -1.28
CA ILE A 192 -15.52 22.63 -1.39
C ILE A 192 -14.04 22.20 -1.49
N LEU A 193 -13.22 22.94 -2.24
CA LEU A 193 -11.80 22.61 -2.42
C LEU A 193 -10.99 22.78 -1.14
N LEU A 194 -11.17 23.91 -0.43
CA LEU A 194 -10.48 24.15 0.84
C LEU A 194 -10.94 23.17 1.91
N GLU A 195 -12.24 22.92 1.99
CA GLU A 195 -12.83 21.96 2.92
C GLU A 195 -12.31 20.55 2.65
N GLY A 196 -12.23 20.13 1.38
CA GLY A 196 -11.67 18.82 1.02
C GLY A 196 -10.22 18.66 1.47
N PHE A 197 -9.44 19.75 1.42
CA PHE A 197 -8.08 19.78 1.95
C PHE A 197 -8.05 19.71 3.49
N LEU A 198 -8.91 20.46 4.18
CA LEU A 198 -9.01 20.42 5.65
C LEU A 198 -9.49 19.05 6.17
N VAL A 199 -10.36 18.39 5.42
CA VAL A 199 -10.82 17.02 5.68
C VAL A 199 -9.67 16.02 5.50
N LEU A 200 -8.87 16.15 4.44
CA LEU A 200 -7.64 15.34 4.25
C LEU A 200 -6.68 15.48 5.45
N LEU A 201 -6.53 16.68 6.00
CA LEU A 201 -5.69 16.94 7.17
C LEU A 201 -6.32 16.46 8.50
N GLY A 202 -7.57 15.98 8.47
CA GLY A 202 -8.31 15.57 9.67
C GLY A 202 -8.78 16.72 10.56
N VAL A 203 -8.76 17.97 10.05
CA VAL A 203 -9.21 19.16 10.80
C VAL A 203 -10.73 19.24 10.82
N HIS A 204 -11.38 18.95 9.68
CA HIS A 204 -12.83 18.97 9.56
C HIS A 204 -13.42 17.57 9.47
N ARG A 205 -14.63 17.42 10.01
CA ARG A 205 -15.36 16.15 10.11
C ARG A 205 -16.72 16.25 9.41
N ILE A 206 -17.14 15.13 8.84
CA ILE A 206 -18.33 15.01 8.00
C ILE A 206 -19.28 14.00 8.64
N GLU A 207 -20.59 14.28 8.53
CA GLU A 207 -21.66 13.50 9.17
C GLU A 207 -22.11 12.31 8.31
N CYS A 208 -21.74 12.28 7.03
CA CYS A 208 -22.23 11.28 6.05
C CYS A 208 -21.14 10.39 5.46
N ASP A 209 -20.01 10.24 6.14
CA ASP A 209 -18.79 9.57 5.64
C ASP A 209 -18.58 8.18 6.25
N MET A 210 -19.61 7.33 6.23
CA MET A 210 -19.51 6.03 6.89
C MET A 210 -19.22 4.86 5.97
N MET A 211 -19.59 4.92 4.69
CA MET A 211 -19.30 3.81 3.79
C MET A 211 -17.79 3.62 3.58
N PHE A 212 -17.31 2.41 3.85
CA PHE A 212 -15.91 2.01 3.68
C PHE A 212 -14.93 2.82 4.54
N SER A 213 -14.74 2.40 5.80
CA SER A 213 -13.88 3.08 6.77
C SER A 213 -12.42 3.11 6.32
N GLY A 214 -11.93 4.30 5.95
CA GLY A 214 -10.54 4.49 5.55
C GLY A 214 -9.55 4.23 6.69
N ASN A 215 -9.91 4.55 7.94
CA ASN A 215 -9.06 4.24 9.09
C ASN A 215 -8.93 2.73 9.29
N ALA A 216 -10.04 1.99 9.24
CA ALA A 216 -10.01 0.53 9.33
C ALA A 216 -9.17 -0.08 8.19
N ALA A 217 -9.40 0.40 6.96
CA ALA A 217 -8.69 -0.06 5.78
C ALA A 217 -7.16 0.21 5.87
N SER A 218 -6.77 1.38 6.38
CA SER A 218 -5.36 1.76 6.65
C SER A 218 -4.72 0.85 7.70
N MET A 219 -5.44 0.58 8.78
CA MET A 219 -5.00 -0.33 9.83
C MET A 219 -4.77 -1.74 9.32
N VAL A 220 -5.65 -2.25 8.44
CA VAL A 220 -5.44 -3.56 7.80
C VAL A 220 -4.19 -3.57 6.94
N ILE A 221 -3.92 -2.52 6.15
CA ILE A 221 -2.65 -2.43 5.42
C ILE A 221 -1.47 -2.46 6.39
N CYS A 222 -1.50 -1.66 7.47
CA CYS A 222 -0.45 -1.67 8.48
C CYS A 222 -0.25 -3.07 9.07
N ALA A 223 -1.32 -3.75 9.49
CA ALA A 223 -1.27 -5.12 10.00
C ALA A 223 -0.70 -6.11 8.97
N CYS A 224 -1.05 -5.96 7.69
CA CYS A 224 -0.49 -6.75 6.59
C CYS A 224 1.02 -6.49 6.40
N LEU A 225 1.47 -5.24 6.50
CA LEU A 225 2.89 -4.88 6.45
C LEU A 225 3.67 -5.51 7.61
N TRP A 226 3.14 -5.40 8.84
CA TRP A 226 3.71 -6.11 9.99
C TRP A 226 3.74 -7.62 9.76
N HIS A 227 2.66 -8.20 9.26
CA HIS A 227 2.61 -9.62 8.98
C HIS A 227 3.64 -10.05 7.91
N HIS A 228 3.82 -9.27 6.85
CA HIS A 228 4.66 -9.60 5.72
C HIS A 228 6.15 -9.31 5.95
N TYR A 229 6.50 -8.17 6.57
CA TYR A 229 7.89 -7.71 6.63
C TYR A 229 8.55 -7.87 8.00
N SER A 230 7.80 -8.17 9.07
CA SER A 230 8.42 -8.18 10.42
C SER A 230 9.55 -9.19 10.59
N HIS A 231 9.46 -10.32 9.90
CA HIS A 231 10.47 -11.38 9.95
C HIS A 231 11.59 -11.20 8.91
N ARG A 232 11.37 -10.41 7.85
CA ARG A 232 12.37 -10.12 6.80
C ARG A 232 13.31 -8.99 7.18
N ALA A 233 12.80 -8.06 8.00
CA ALA A 233 13.57 -6.99 8.62
C ALA A 233 13.15 -6.84 10.09
N PRO A 234 13.55 -7.78 10.96
CA PRO A 234 13.35 -7.64 12.40
C PRO A 234 14.21 -6.48 12.92
N ILE A 235 13.63 -5.66 13.80
CA ILE A 235 14.44 -4.70 14.59
C ILE A 235 15.05 -5.47 15.76
N PHE A 236 14.24 -6.23 16.47
CA PHE A 236 14.67 -7.07 17.58
C PHE A 236 14.40 -8.54 17.25
N ASP A 237 15.36 -9.42 17.52
CA ASP A 237 15.19 -10.87 17.47
C ASP A 237 14.49 -11.32 18.76
N PHE A 238 13.18 -11.06 18.84
CA PHE A 238 12.35 -11.53 19.94
C PHE A 238 11.40 -12.59 19.43
N ASP A 239 11.81 -13.85 19.50
CA ASP A 239 10.97 -14.96 19.09
C ASP A 239 10.99 -16.11 20.10
N ILE A 240 9.98 -16.09 20.97
CA ILE A 240 9.77 -17.09 22.02
C ILE A 240 9.19 -18.40 21.43
N LEU A 241 8.58 -18.34 20.24
CA LEU A 241 7.79 -19.45 19.65
C LEU A 241 8.64 -20.48 18.86
N GLY A 242 9.97 -20.50 19.02
CA GLY A 242 10.84 -21.60 18.55
C GLY A 242 11.54 -21.36 17.20
N SER A 243 11.93 -22.42 16.49
CA SER A 243 12.77 -22.36 15.26
C SER A 243 12.00 -22.77 14.00
N THR A 244 10.70 -22.46 13.93
CA THR A 244 9.91 -22.79 12.72
C THR A 244 10.43 -22.01 11.51
N PRO A 245 10.45 -22.64 10.32
CA PRO A 245 10.93 -22.00 9.09
C PRO A 245 10.14 -20.71 8.83
N SER A 246 10.87 -19.63 8.59
CA SER A 246 10.29 -18.28 8.47
C SER A 246 9.40 -18.13 7.24
N SER A 247 9.64 -18.94 6.20
CA SER A 247 8.93 -18.91 4.91
C SER A 247 8.70 -20.33 4.38
N THR A 248 7.65 -20.50 3.57
CA THR A 248 7.53 -21.65 2.64
C THR A 248 8.71 -21.67 1.67
N PRO A 249 8.99 -22.80 1.00
CA PRO A 249 9.87 -22.83 -0.17
C PRO A 249 9.51 -21.79 -1.25
N TYR A 250 8.23 -21.39 -1.31
CA TYR A 250 7.69 -20.38 -2.23
C TYR A 250 7.73 -18.95 -1.68
N GLY A 251 8.39 -18.71 -0.53
CA GLY A 251 8.59 -17.37 0.03
C GLY A 251 7.39 -16.78 0.80
N TYR A 252 6.29 -17.52 0.94
CA TYR A 252 5.15 -17.10 1.77
C TYR A 252 5.47 -17.20 3.26
N PRO A 253 5.18 -16.14 4.06
CA PRO A 253 5.40 -16.17 5.49
C PRO A 253 4.41 -17.12 6.18
N LEU A 254 4.91 -18.24 6.70
CA LEU A 254 4.11 -19.20 7.49
C LEU A 254 4.12 -18.87 8.99
N ARG A 255 5.21 -18.28 9.46
CA ARG A 255 5.48 -18.16 10.89
C ARG A 255 4.58 -17.09 11.54
N MET A 256 3.74 -17.49 12.47
CA MET A 256 3.06 -16.58 13.39
C MET A 256 4.00 -16.23 14.54
N THR A 257 4.39 -14.96 14.64
CA THR A 257 5.21 -14.44 15.76
C THR A 257 4.32 -13.67 16.73
N ILE A 258 4.81 -13.45 17.96
CA ILE A 258 4.10 -12.63 18.97
C ILE A 258 3.80 -11.24 18.42
N VAL A 259 4.75 -10.63 17.69
CA VAL A 259 4.54 -9.34 17.04
C VAL A 259 3.36 -9.39 16.06
N LYS A 260 3.28 -10.41 15.22
CA LYS A 260 2.15 -10.55 14.27
C LYS A 260 0.82 -10.69 15.01
N PHE A 261 0.78 -11.51 16.07
CA PHE A 261 -0.41 -11.68 16.90
C PHE A 261 -0.81 -10.37 17.58
N ALA A 262 0.15 -9.65 18.17
CA ALA A 262 -0.08 -8.37 18.83
C ALA A 262 -0.61 -7.31 17.87
N MET A 263 -0.07 -7.20 16.65
CA MET A 263 -0.54 -6.20 15.69
C MET A 263 -1.94 -6.49 15.14
N TRP A 264 -2.26 -7.76 14.89
CA TRP A 264 -3.63 -8.15 14.52
C TRP A 264 -4.61 -8.00 15.68
N GLY A 265 -4.19 -8.35 16.90
CA GLY A 265 -4.98 -8.13 18.13
C GLY A 265 -5.29 -6.65 18.35
N PHE A 266 -4.28 -5.78 18.23
CA PHE A 266 -4.46 -4.33 18.29
C PHE A 266 -5.44 -3.85 17.22
N THR A 267 -5.34 -4.39 16.00
CA THR A 267 -6.23 -4.04 14.89
C THR A 267 -7.68 -4.40 15.20
N LEU A 268 -7.91 -5.62 15.71
CA LEU A 268 -9.22 -6.10 16.10
C LEU A 268 -9.81 -5.28 17.27
N ILE A 269 -8.99 -4.93 18.26
CA ILE A 269 -9.42 -4.06 19.38
C ILE A 269 -9.91 -2.72 18.85
N CYS A 270 -9.18 -2.08 17.93
CA CYS A 270 -9.62 -0.81 17.35
C CYS A 270 -10.91 -0.95 16.55
N PHE A 271 -11.12 -2.06 15.83
CA PHE A 271 -12.40 -2.31 15.14
C PHE A 271 -13.56 -2.40 16.11
N VAL A 272 -13.40 -3.16 17.20
CA VAL A 272 -14.41 -3.23 18.25
C VAL A 272 -14.68 -1.84 18.85
N LEU A 273 -13.63 -1.05 19.09
CA LEU A 273 -13.79 0.32 19.59
C LEU A 273 -14.51 1.25 18.60
N TYR A 274 -14.27 1.13 17.29
CA TYR A 274 -15.03 1.90 16.28
C TYR A 274 -16.52 1.57 16.33
N ILE A 275 -16.88 0.29 16.47
CA ILE A 275 -18.28 -0.16 16.55
C ILE A 275 -18.92 0.27 17.88
N MET A 276 -18.20 0.12 19.00
CA MET A 276 -18.68 0.53 20.33
C MET A 276 -18.92 2.04 20.41
N ASN A 277 -18.10 2.85 19.77
CA ASN A 277 -18.31 4.31 19.69
C ASN A 277 -19.36 4.71 18.64
N ARG A 278 -19.99 3.76 17.95
CA ARG A 278 -20.94 4.01 16.86
C ARG A 278 -20.36 4.93 15.78
N MET A 279 -19.07 4.78 15.52
CA MET A 279 -18.35 5.62 14.55
C MET A 279 -18.43 5.04 13.14
N HIS A 280 -18.62 3.73 13.02
CA HIS A 280 -18.78 3.01 11.75
C HIS A 280 -19.70 1.82 11.96
N TYR A 281 -20.41 1.43 10.89
CA TYR A 281 -21.16 0.18 10.86
C TYR A 281 -20.20 -1.01 10.72
N ILE A 282 -20.59 -2.19 11.22
CA ILE A 282 -19.79 -3.42 11.08
C ILE A 282 -19.55 -3.76 9.61
N ALA A 283 -20.53 -3.49 8.75
CA ALA A 283 -20.43 -3.69 7.31
C ALA A 283 -19.29 -2.86 6.70
N ASP A 284 -19.11 -1.61 7.13
CA ASP A 284 -18.07 -0.72 6.61
C ASP A 284 -16.67 -1.18 7.00
N ILE A 285 -16.52 -1.62 8.25
CA ILE A 285 -15.26 -2.19 8.76
C ILE A 285 -14.95 -3.51 8.04
N TYR A 286 -15.96 -4.36 7.82
CA TYR A 286 -15.81 -5.62 7.10
C TYR A 286 -15.37 -5.42 5.65
N ILE A 287 -16.04 -4.53 4.91
CA ILE A 287 -15.65 -4.19 3.52
C ILE A 287 -14.25 -3.58 3.51
N GLY A 288 -13.96 -2.67 4.45
CA GLY A 288 -12.62 -2.12 4.71
C GLY A 288 -11.57 -3.20 4.84
N PHE A 289 -11.84 -4.19 5.68
CA PHE A 289 -10.94 -5.31 5.95
C PHE A 289 -10.72 -6.20 4.72
N VAL A 290 -11.80 -6.69 4.11
CA VAL A 290 -11.72 -7.61 2.97
C VAL A 290 -11.03 -6.96 1.79
N PHE A 291 -11.40 -5.71 1.47
CA PHE A 291 -10.84 -4.99 0.35
C PHE A 291 -9.35 -4.70 0.55
N SER A 292 -8.95 -4.19 1.73
CA SER A 292 -7.52 -3.94 2.03
C SER A 292 -6.68 -5.21 1.98
N LEU A 293 -7.20 -6.32 2.51
CA LEU A 293 -6.51 -7.60 2.51
C LEU A 293 -6.37 -8.14 1.08
N PHE A 294 -7.44 -8.10 0.30
CA PHE A 294 -7.44 -8.48 -1.12
C PHE A 294 -6.45 -7.61 -1.92
N LEU A 295 -6.53 -6.29 -1.79
CA LEU A 295 -5.65 -5.34 -2.46
C LEU A 295 -4.18 -5.60 -2.12
N PHE A 296 -3.87 -5.79 -0.83
CA PHE A 296 -2.52 -6.10 -0.37
C PHE A 296 -2.00 -7.40 -0.99
N LYS A 297 -2.80 -8.47 -0.97
CA LYS A 297 -2.44 -9.78 -1.53
C LYS A 297 -2.30 -9.74 -3.04
N LEU A 298 -3.24 -9.09 -3.73
CA LEU A 298 -3.22 -8.91 -5.17
C LEU A 298 -1.93 -8.20 -5.59
N TYR A 299 -1.60 -7.09 -4.91
CA TYR A 299 -0.38 -6.35 -5.17
C TYR A 299 0.89 -7.18 -4.96
N HIS A 300 1.04 -7.81 -3.78
CA HIS A 300 2.24 -8.58 -3.46
C HIS A 300 2.39 -9.86 -4.28
N ASN A 301 1.30 -10.44 -4.77
CA ASN A 301 1.37 -11.53 -5.74
C ASN A 301 1.75 -10.98 -7.13
N TYR A 302 1.18 -9.85 -7.55
CA TYR A 302 1.42 -9.28 -8.89
C TYR A 302 2.88 -8.89 -9.12
N ILE A 303 3.54 -8.29 -8.13
CA ILE A 303 4.95 -7.88 -8.24
C ILE A 303 5.90 -9.07 -8.48
N LEU A 304 5.52 -10.30 -8.10
CA LEU A 304 6.32 -11.50 -8.37
C LEU A 304 6.26 -11.93 -9.84
N PHE A 305 5.17 -11.58 -10.54
CA PHE A 305 4.94 -11.97 -11.94
C PHE A 305 5.13 -10.82 -12.94
N CYS A 306 5.35 -9.58 -12.46
CA CYS A 306 5.45 -8.41 -13.33
C CYS A 306 6.64 -8.52 -14.31
N ALA A 307 7.68 -9.27 -13.95
CA ALA A 307 8.85 -9.51 -14.80
C ALA A 307 8.51 -10.26 -16.11
N ILE A 308 7.49 -11.12 -16.08
CA ILE A 308 7.23 -12.13 -17.12
C ILE A 308 6.57 -11.55 -18.38
N ARG A 309 5.76 -10.49 -18.27
CA ARG A 309 5.07 -9.90 -19.43
C ARG A 309 5.56 -8.48 -19.72
N ASN A 310 5.50 -8.11 -21.01
CA ASN A 310 5.88 -6.78 -21.52
C ASN A 310 4.62 -6.02 -21.94
N ASN A 311 3.97 -5.37 -20.99
CA ASN A 311 2.86 -4.45 -21.23
C ASN A 311 3.07 -3.17 -20.41
N PHE A 312 2.29 -2.13 -20.67
CA PHE A 312 2.43 -0.83 -20.00
C PHE A 312 2.35 -0.94 -18.47
N VAL A 313 1.40 -1.71 -17.95
CA VAL A 313 1.22 -1.92 -16.50
C VAL A 313 2.46 -2.58 -15.89
N ASN A 314 3.02 -3.58 -16.56
CA ASN A 314 4.24 -4.25 -16.12
C ASN A 314 5.46 -3.35 -16.21
N SER A 315 5.57 -2.51 -17.25
CA SER A 315 6.64 -1.51 -17.33
C SER A 315 6.56 -0.51 -16.18
N PHE A 316 5.35 -0.06 -15.84
CA PHE A 316 5.12 0.78 -14.66
C PHE A 316 5.53 0.05 -13.38
N VAL A 317 5.08 -1.18 -13.13
CA VAL A 317 5.42 -1.93 -11.91
C VAL A 317 6.93 -2.24 -11.84
N LYS A 318 7.57 -2.58 -12.96
CA LYS A 318 9.03 -2.78 -13.05
C LYS A 318 9.79 -1.51 -12.67
N TRP A 319 9.37 -0.36 -13.18
CA TRP A 319 9.96 0.93 -12.78
C TRP A 319 9.69 1.22 -11.31
N PHE A 320 8.44 1.02 -10.88
CA PHE A 320 7.98 1.29 -9.53
C PHE A 320 8.73 0.48 -8.48
N GLU A 321 9.16 -0.73 -8.83
CA GLU A 321 9.88 -1.66 -7.97
C GLU A 321 11.36 -1.85 -8.33
N SER A 322 11.95 -0.93 -9.09
CA SER A 322 13.32 -1.06 -9.64
C SER A 322 14.43 -1.22 -8.59
N ASP A 323 14.21 -0.79 -7.36
CA ASP A 323 15.12 -0.86 -6.20
C ASP A 323 14.69 -1.89 -5.14
N ALA A 324 13.66 -2.70 -5.43
CA ALA A 324 13.11 -3.65 -4.48
C ALA A 324 13.97 -4.92 -4.35
N MET A 325 14.82 -4.94 -3.33
CA MET A 325 15.71 -6.07 -3.03
C MET A 325 14.97 -7.37 -2.65
N ASP A 326 13.66 -7.31 -2.36
CA ASP A 326 12.84 -8.46 -2.00
C ASP A 326 12.07 -9.05 -3.19
N ILE A 327 12.19 -8.48 -4.38
CA ILE A 327 11.68 -9.07 -5.61
C ILE A 327 12.79 -9.92 -6.23
N PRO A 328 12.54 -11.21 -6.53
CA PRO A 328 13.53 -12.04 -7.18
C PRO A 328 13.95 -11.44 -8.53
N ALA A 329 15.26 -11.24 -8.71
CA ALA A 329 15.79 -10.86 -10.01
C ALA A 329 15.73 -12.07 -10.95
N VAL A 330 15.21 -11.85 -12.17
CA VAL A 330 15.30 -12.86 -13.24
C VAL A 330 16.73 -12.84 -13.77
N VAL A 331 17.54 -13.81 -13.35
CA VAL A 331 18.88 -14.00 -13.91
C VAL A 331 18.77 -14.97 -15.07
N ARG A 332 19.13 -14.50 -16.27
CA ARG A 332 19.28 -15.33 -17.46
C ARG A 332 20.64 -15.99 -17.42
N VAL A 333 20.67 -17.29 -17.19
CA VAL A 333 21.90 -18.07 -17.23
C VAL A 333 21.99 -18.75 -18.60
N PRO A 334 23.07 -18.53 -19.38
CA PRO A 334 23.28 -19.28 -20.60
C PRO A 334 23.50 -20.76 -20.25
N MET A 335 22.83 -21.67 -20.97
CA MET A 335 22.99 -23.12 -20.79
C MET A 335 24.39 -23.64 -21.14
N GLU A 336 25.22 -22.83 -21.79
CA GLU A 336 26.61 -23.17 -22.14
C GLU A 336 27.46 -23.27 -20.86
N GLY A 337 27.52 -24.48 -20.27
CA GLY A 337 28.37 -24.78 -19.11
C GLY A 337 27.70 -25.53 -17.96
N ILE A 338 26.38 -25.75 -17.99
CA ILE A 338 25.72 -26.63 -17.02
C ILE A 338 25.88 -28.06 -17.52
N SER A 339 26.93 -28.75 -17.06
CA SER A 339 27.10 -30.17 -17.37
C SER A 339 25.93 -30.95 -16.79
N SER A 340 25.39 -31.93 -17.52
CA SER A 340 24.29 -32.78 -17.05
C SER A 340 24.59 -33.49 -15.73
N SER A 341 25.87 -33.61 -15.34
CA SER A 341 26.30 -34.14 -14.04
C SER A 341 25.98 -33.22 -12.86
N ASP A 342 25.97 -31.89 -13.04
CA ASP A 342 25.73 -30.94 -11.95
C ASP A 342 24.24 -30.74 -11.66
N ALA A 343 23.37 -31.04 -12.62
CA ALA A 343 21.92 -30.94 -12.47
C ALA A 343 21.28 -32.11 -11.70
N MET A 344 21.99 -33.24 -11.53
CA MET A 344 21.50 -34.43 -10.84
C MET A 344 22.04 -34.61 -9.42
N SER A 345 22.92 -33.73 -8.95
CA SER A 345 23.62 -33.88 -7.66
C SER A 345 23.04 -33.08 -6.49
N ASN A 346 21.86 -32.47 -6.62
CA ASN A 346 21.22 -31.68 -5.55
C ASN A 346 19.80 -32.15 -5.23
#